data_AF-A0A832Y7T0-F1
#
_entry.id   AF-A0A832Y7T0-F1
#
_cell.length_a   1.000
_cell.length_b   1.000
_cell.length_c   1.000
_cell.angle_alpha   90.00
_cell.angle_beta   90.00
_cell.angle_gamma   90.00
#
_symmetry.space_group_name_H-M   'P 1'
#
loop_
_entity.id
_entity.type
_entity.pdbx_description
1 polymer ?
#
loop_
_entity_poly.entity_id
_entity_poly.type
_entity_poly.pdbx_seq_one_letter_code
_entity_poly.pdbx_strand_id
1 'polypeptide(L)'
;MVEQSEVPEVGTRVRLVATTWNGPTEVEGVLLAATAVGHITVKLVNGYNATHSLNMVESITNLGVSAPASLDSPGVSMNTDLPLIHILHTGGTIASKVDYTTGAVTARFEPEEILAAIPELGGIAQIKTKKLGNMWSDDIRPQHWNRMADAVASSFSEG
;
A
#
# COMPACT_ATOMS: atom_id res chain seq x y z
N MET A 1 1.41 -31.32 -8.48
CA MET A 1 2.42 -30.28 -8.17
C MET A 1 2.08 -29.12 -9.06
N VAL A 2 1.96 -27.93 -8.49
CA VAL A 2 1.49 -26.74 -9.21
C VAL A 2 2.67 -26.03 -9.84
N GLU A 3 2.59 -25.71 -11.13
CA GLU A 3 3.63 -24.96 -11.84
C GLU A 3 3.50 -23.46 -11.58
N GLN A 4 4.59 -22.71 -11.73
CA GLN A 4 4.60 -21.26 -11.50
C GLN A 4 3.57 -20.52 -12.37
N SER A 5 3.23 -21.04 -13.56
CA SER A 5 2.23 -20.48 -14.48
C SER A 5 0.79 -20.64 -14.02
N GLU A 6 0.52 -21.52 -13.05
CA GLU A 6 -0.82 -21.78 -12.53
C GLU A 6 -1.15 -20.95 -11.28
N VAL A 7 -0.16 -20.19 -10.77
CA VAL A 7 -0.33 -19.31 -9.61
C VAL A 7 -1.12 -18.06 -10.01
N PRO A 8 -2.25 -17.75 -9.34
CA PRO A 8 -3.01 -16.53 -9.59
C PRO A 8 -2.22 -15.24 -9.28
N GLU A 9 -2.76 -14.08 -9.67
CA GLU A 9 -2.13 -12.80 -9.34
C GLU A 9 -2.10 -12.53 -7.83
N VAL A 10 -1.03 -11.85 -7.38
CA VAL A 10 -0.89 -11.40 -5.99
C VAL A 10 -2.08 -10.52 -5.60
N GLY A 11 -2.61 -10.70 -4.38
CA GLY A 11 -3.84 -10.04 -3.90
C GLY A 11 -5.12 -10.83 -4.17
N THR A 12 -5.05 -11.91 -4.94
CA THR A 12 -6.18 -12.83 -5.15
C THR A 12 -6.43 -13.65 -3.88
N ARG A 13 -7.71 -13.86 -3.54
CA ARG A 13 -8.09 -14.80 -2.48
C ARG A 13 -8.01 -16.21 -3.05
N VAL A 14 -7.25 -17.07 -2.40
CA VAL A 14 -6.98 -18.43 -2.85
C VAL A 14 -7.23 -19.43 -1.74
N ARG A 15 -7.59 -20.64 -2.15
CA ARG A 15 -7.58 -21.83 -1.32
C ARG A 15 -6.54 -22.78 -1.88
N LEU A 16 -5.62 -23.23 -1.05
CA LEU A 16 -4.54 -24.12 -1.45
C LEU A 16 -4.59 -25.40 -0.63
N VAL A 17 -4.30 -26.52 -1.29
CA VAL A 17 -4.07 -27.81 -0.65
C VAL A 17 -2.59 -28.13 -0.83
N ALA A 18 -1.87 -28.25 0.27
CA ALA A 18 -0.44 -28.56 0.27
C ALA A 18 -0.14 -29.76 1.16
N THR A 19 0.74 -30.63 0.71
CA THR A 19 1.22 -31.77 1.48
C THR A 19 2.36 -31.34 2.40
N THR A 20 2.16 -31.53 3.70
CA THR A 20 3.14 -31.22 4.75
C THR A 20 3.59 -32.51 5.44
N TRP A 21 4.59 -32.39 6.33
CA TRP A 21 5.04 -33.49 7.19
C TRP A 21 3.93 -34.08 8.08
N ASN A 22 2.90 -33.30 8.41
CA ASN A 22 1.74 -33.75 9.19
C ASN A 22 0.58 -34.25 8.31
N GLY A 23 0.79 -34.39 7.01
CA GLY A 23 -0.24 -34.75 6.03
C GLY A 23 -0.75 -33.55 5.20
N PRO A 24 -1.77 -33.77 4.35
CA PRO A 24 -2.35 -32.72 3.52
C PRO A 24 -3.01 -31.66 4.41
N THR A 25 -2.70 -30.40 4.13
CA THR A 25 -3.26 -29.23 4.81
C THR A 25 -3.94 -28.34 3.79
N GLU A 26 -5.17 -27.95 4.08
CA GLU A 26 -5.90 -26.94 3.32
C GLU A 26 -5.77 -25.60 4.04
N VAL A 27 -5.36 -24.57 3.30
CA VAL A 27 -5.35 -23.20 3.83
C VAL A 27 -6.00 -22.23 2.87
N GLU A 28 -6.71 -21.25 3.44
CA GLU A 28 -7.41 -20.21 2.69
C GLU A 28 -6.90 -18.84 3.13
N GLY A 29 -6.67 -17.95 2.17
CA GLY A 29 -6.18 -16.61 2.46
C GLY A 29 -5.94 -15.77 1.23
N VAL A 30 -5.22 -14.66 1.40
CA VAL A 30 -4.83 -13.76 0.31
C VAL A 30 -3.42 -14.08 -0.14
N LEU A 31 -3.23 -14.25 -1.44
CA LEU A 31 -1.92 -14.49 -2.03
C LEU A 31 -1.02 -13.27 -1.86
N LEU A 32 0.16 -13.47 -1.28
CA LEU A 32 1.20 -12.44 -1.17
C LEU A 32 2.31 -12.66 -2.20
N ALA A 33 3.17 -11.66 -2.37
CA ALA A 33 4.40 -11.81 -3.12
C ALA A 33 5.21 -12.99 -2.54
N ALA A 34 5.73 -13.84 -3.43
CA ALA A 34 6.48 -15.03 -3.03
C ALA A 34 7.72 -14.63 -2.22
N THR A 35 7.88 -15.25 -1.04
CA THR A 35 9.04 -15.00 -0.17
C THR A 35 10.35 -15.52 -0.78
N ALA A 36 10.27 -16.52 -1.67
CA ALA A 36 11.40 -17.10 -2.40
C ALA A 36 10.95 -17.68 -3.75
N VAL A 37 11.89 -17.88 -4.66
CA VAL A 37 11.64 -18.53 -5.97
C VAL A 37 11.09 -19.94 -5.74
N GLY A 38 10.07 -20.35 -6.51
CA GLY A 38 9.44 -21.67 -6.38
C GLY A 38 8.58 -21.86 -5.13
N HIS A 39 8.22 -20.77 -4.45
CA HIS A 39 7.36 -20.79 -3.26
C HIS A 39 6.11 -19.95 -3.48
N ILE A 40 5.08 -20.29 -2.72
CA ILE A 40 3.83 -19.54 -2.61
C ILE A 40 3.64 -19.11 -1.17
N THR A 41 3.26 -17.84 -0.96
CA THR A 41 2.97 -17.30 0.36
C THR A 41 1.51 -16.84 0.40
N VAL A 42 0.75 -17.36 1.36
CA VAL A 42 -0.65 -16.99 1.58
C VAL A 42 -0.82 -16.45 2.98
N LYS A 43 -1.44 -15.27 3.08
CA LYS A 43 -1.81 -14.67 4.34
C LYS A 43 -3.17 -15.18 4.78
N LEU A 44 -3.16 -15.95 5.86
CA LEU A 44 -4.32 -16.57 6.46
C LEU A 44 -5.23 -15.52 7.11
N VAL A 45 -6.50 -15.87 7.29
CA VAL A 45 -7.50 -15.00 7.95
C VAL A 45 -7.10 -14.63 9.38
N ASN A 46 -6.31 -15.48 10.05
CA ASN A 46 -5.78 -15.22 11.40
C ASN A 46 -4.56 -14.27 11.42
N GLY A 47 -4.14 -13.74 10.26
CA GLY A 47 -3.04 -12.78 10.13
C GLY A 47 -1.65 -13.39 9.95
N TYR A 48 -1.50 -14.71 10.08
CA TYR A 48 -0.23 -15.40 9.84
C TYR A 48 0.03 -15.63 8.35
N ASN A 49 1.30 -15.63 7.96
CA ASN A 49 1.73 -16.01 6.62
C ASN A 49 2.09 -17.50 6.61
N ALA A 50 1.47 -18.27 5.71
CA ALA A 50 1.82 -19.65 5.42
C ALA A 50 2.57 -19.71 4.08
N THR A 51 3.80 -20.23 4.09
CA THR A 51 4.62 -20.38 2.88
C THR A 51 4.83 -21.85 2.58
N HIS A 52 4.56 -22.26 1.34
CA HIS A 52 4.78 -23.61 0.86
C HIS A 52 5.62 -23.60 -0.41
N SER A 53 6.44 -24.64 -0.62
CA SER A 53 7.07 -24.87 -1.92
C SER A 53 6.00 -25.28 -2.93
N LEU A 54 6.06 -24.77 -4.16
CA LEU A 54 5.13 -25.14 -5.24
C LEU A 54 5.09 -26.65 -5.49
N ASN A 55 6.23 -27.32 -5.26
CA ASN A 55 6.35 -28.78 -5.33
C ASN A 55 5.46 -29.51 -4.32
N MET A 56 5.16 -28.89 -3.20
CA MET A 56 4.30 -29.47 -2.16
C MET A 56 2.84 -29.07 -2.32
N VAL A 57 2.51 -28.17 -3.27
CA VAL A 57 1.13 -27.75 -3.52
C VAL A 57 0.50 -28.70 -4.53
N GLU A 58 -0.63 -29.29 -4.12
CA GLU A 58 -1.39 -30.23 -4.93
C GLU A 58 -2.37 -29.50 -5.84
N SER A 59 -3.04 -28.46 -5.31
CA SER A 59 -3.99 -27.65 -6.06
C SER A 59 -4.11 -26.23 -5.50
N ILE A 60 -4.36 -25.27 -6.37
CA ILE A 60 -4.75 -23.89 -6.02
C ILE A 60 -6.11 -23.61 -6.65
N THR A 61 -7.07 -23.15 -5.85
CA THR A 61 -8.37 -22.67 -6.31
C THR A 61 -8.43 -21.16 -6.11
N ASN A 62 -8.69 -20.43 -7.20
CA ASN A 62 -8.94 -19.00 -7.17
C ASN A 62 -10.38 -18.76 -6.68
N LEU A 63 -10.53 -18.03 -5.56
CA LEU A 63 -11.82 -17.68 -4.96
C LEU A 63 -12.27 -16.25 -5.32
N GLY A 64 -11.53 -15.55 -6.19
CA GLY A 64 -11.81 -14.19 -6.64
C GLY A 64 -10.86 -13.14 -6.04
N VAL A 65 -10.99 -11.92 -6.52
CA VAL A 65 -10.22 -10.77 -6.02
C VAL A 65 -10.81 -10.32 -4.69
N SER A 66 -9.98 -10.22 -3.64
CA SER A 66 -10.37 -9.44 -2.47
C SER A 66 -10.48 -8.00 -2.93
N ALA A 67 -11.72 -7.50 -3.12
CA ALA A 67 -11.92 -6.11 -3.49
C ALA A 67 -11.13 -5.24 -2.50
N PRO A 68 -10.26 -4.33 -2.97
CA PRO A 68 -9.71 -3.34 -2.07
C PRO A 68 -10.92 -2.66 -1.45
N ALA A 69 -10.99 -2.61 -0.12
CA ALA A 69 -11.95 -1.78 0.54
C ALA A 69 -11.65 -0.36 0.06
N SER A 70 -12.42 0.12 -0.92
CA SER A 70 -12.47 1.52 -1.27
C SER A 70 -12.97 2.20 -0.01
N LEU A 71 -12.02 2.71 0.78
CA LEU A 71 -12.35 3.68 1.81
C LEU A 71 -12.85 4.87 1.00
N ASP A 72 -14.17 4.98 0.89
CA ASP A 72 -14.82 6.24 0.56
C ASP A 72 -14.27 7.24 1.58
N SER A 73 -13.33 8.06 1.13
CA SER A 73 -12.85 9.19 1.93
C SER A 73 -14.07 10.06 2.17
N PRO A 74 -14.52 10.26 3.42
CA PRO A 74 -15.63 11.18 3.68
C PRO A 74 -15.24 12.52 3.08
N GLY A 75 -16.14 13.13 2.30
CA GLY A 75 -15.88 14.42 1.67
C GLY A 75 -15.53 15.44 2.75
N VAL A 76 -14.24 15.71 2.91
CA VAL A 76 -13.78 16.62 3.95
C VAL A 76 -14.08 18.04 3.46
N SER A 77 -15.07 18.70 4.07
CA SER A 77 -15.36 20.10 3.80
C SER A 77 -14.24 20.96 4.38
N MET A 78 -13.35 21.48 3.54
CA MET A 78 -12.32 22.41 3.98
C MET A 78 -12.93 23.79 4.23
N ASN A 79 -12.61 24.39 5.37
CA ASN A 79 -12.97 25.77 5.66
C ASN A 79 -12.07 26.71 4.84
N THR A 80 -12.66 27.51 3.96
CA THR A 80 -11.96 28.45 3.07
C THR A 80 -11.37 29.66 3.80
N ASP A 81 -11.74 29.89 5.06
CA ASP A 81 -11.24 31.02 5.86
C ASP A 81 -9.90 30.70 6.56
N LEU A 82 -9.43 29.46 6.48
CA LEU A 82 -8.18 29.00 7.09
C LEU A 82 -6.98 29.23 6.15
N PRO A 83 -5.76 29.40 6.68
CA PRO A 83 -4.57 29.56 5.86
C PRO A 83 -4.35 28.35 4.95
N LEU A 84 -3.97 28.62 3.71
CA LEU A 84 -3.60 27.59 2.74
C LEU A 84 -2.19 27.07 3.04
N ILE A 85 -2.06 25.76 3.26
CA ILE A 85 -0.78 25.09 3.46
C ILE A 85 -0.56 24.05 2.38
N HIS A 86 0.54 24.20 1.66
CA HIS A 86 1.02 23.22 0.69
C HIS A 86 2.00 22.23 1.35
N ILE A 87 1.67 20.94 1.31
CA ILE A 87 2.56 19.85 1.70
C ILE A 87 3.22 19.28 0.44
N LEU A 88 4.51 19.57 0.27
CA LEU A 88 5.30 19.07 -0.86
C LEU A 88 5.95 17.74 -0.50
N HIS A 89 5.49 16.65 -1.10
CA HIS A 89 5.99 15.32 -0.80
C HIS A 89 7.17 14.94 -1.71
N THR A 90 8.34 14.70 -1.12
CA THR A 90 9.58 14.32 -1.85
C THR A 90 9.95 12.85 -1.69
N GLY A 91 9.42 12.20 -0.66
CA GLY A 91 9.69 10.81 -0.28
C GLY A 91 9.58 10.66 1.24
N GLY A 92 10.14 9.58 1.80
CA GLY A 92 10.08 9.30 3.23
C GLY A 92 8.79 8.58 3.67
N THR A 93 8.76 8.17 4.94
CA THR A 93 7.75 7.26 5.50
C THR A 93 6.64 7.95 6.27
N ILE A 94 6.65 9.29 6.35
CA ILE A 94 5.66 10.05 7.16
C ILE A 94 4.22 9.82 6.68
N ALA A 95 4.07 9.45 5.41
CA ALA A 95 2.82 9.10 4.76
C ALA A 95 2.52 7.58 4.72
N SER A 96 3.40 6.72 5.24
CA SER A 96 3.27 5.27 5.09
C SER A 96 2.19 4.69 6.01
N LYS A 97 1.17 4.06 5.43
CA LYS A 97 0.18 3.22 6.10
C LYS A 97 0.49 1.75 5.85
N VAL A 98 0.44 0.95 6.92
CA VAL A 98 0.40 -0.50 6.80
C VAL A 98 -1.04 -0.90 6.49
N ASP A 99 -1.26 -1.50 5.34
CA ASP A 99 -2.48 -2.25 5.08
C ASP A 99 -2.40 -3.56 5.86
N TYR A 100 -3.11 -3.64 6.99
CA TYR A 100 -3.09 -4.84 7.82
C TYR A 100 -3.73 -6.06 7.16
N THR A 101 -4.50 -5.90 6.08
CA THR A 101 -5.05 -7.03 5.32
C THR A 101 -3.96 -7.72 4.50
N THR A 102 -3.17 -6.97 3.75
CA THR A 102 -2.08 -7.51 2.90
C THR A 102 -0.72 -7.53 3.59
N GLY A 103 -0.53 -6.76 4.66
CA GLY A 103 0.77 -6.45 5.25
C GLY A 103 1.61 -5.48 4.42
N ALA A 104 1.07 -4.97 3.30
CA ALA A 104 1.78 -4.05 2.44
C ALA A 104 1.86 -2.66 3.08
N VAL A 105 2.95 -1.95 2.83
CA VAL A 105 3.09 -0.55 3.22
C VAL A 105 2.76 0.30 1.99
N THR A 106 1.65 1.02 2.04
CA THR A 106 1.26 1.99 1.02
C THR A 106 1.48 3.39 1.53
N ALA A 107 1.84 4.32 0.63
CA ALA A 107 2.06 5.70 1.03
C ALA A 107 0.84 6.56 0.68
N ARG A 108 0.37 7.32 1.66
CA ARG A 108 -0.80 8.19 1.61
C ARG A 108 -0.41 9.61 1.26
N PHE A 109 -0.73 10.05 0.05
CA PHE A 109 -0.28 11.36 -0.45
C PHE A 109 -1.43 12.34 -0.67
N GLU A 110 -2.67 11.86 -0.66
CA GLU A 110 -3.82 12.70 -0.96
C GLU A 110 -4.26 13.50 0.28
N PRO A 111 -4.73 14.74 0.12
CA PRO A 111 -5.15 15.58 1.25
C PRO A 111 -6.21 14.90 2.12
N GLU A 112 -7.15 14.18 1.52
CA GLU A 112 -8.23 13.48 2.22
C GLU A 112 -7.69 12.36 3.10
N GLU A 113 -6.63 11.67 2.66
CA GLU A 113 -6.01 10.60 3.42
C GLU A 113 -5.25 11.11 4.65
N ILE A 114 -4.64 12.30 4.53
CA ILE A 114 -3.98 13.01 5.62
C ILE A 114 -5.03 13.49 6.62
N LEU A 115 -6.12 14.10 6.15
CA LEU A 115 -7.21 14.57 7.00
C LEU A 115 -7.96 13.42 7.68
N ALA A 116 -8.09 12.27 7.01
CA ALA A 116 -8.65 11.07 7.64
C ALA A 116 -7.72 10.48 8.71
N ALA A 117 -6.41 10.65 8.58
CA ALA A 117 -5.44 10.17 9.57
C ALA A 117 -5.27 11.15 10.74
N ILE A 118 -5.36 12.46 10.46
CA ILE A 118 -5.18 13.56 11.43
C ILE A 118 -6.29 14.60 11.21
N PRO A 119 -7.53 14.34 11.68
CA PRO A 119 -8.68 15.22 11.48
C PRO A 119 -8.48 16.63 12.04
N GLU A 120 -7.63 16.79 13.05
CA GLU A 120 -7.32 18.05 13.71
C GLU A 120 -6.74 19.09 12.74
N LEU A 121 -6.04 18.65 11.68
CA LEU A 121 -5.47 19.56 10.67
C LEU A 121 -6.54 20.36 9.92
N GLY A 122 -7.74 19.80 9.74
CA GLY A 122 -8.84 20.48 9.05
C GLY A 122 -9.37 21.71 9.78
N GLY A 123 -9.09 21.84 11.08
CA GLY A 123 -9.40 23.03 11.88
C GLY A 123 -8.28 24.09 11.90
N ILE A 124 -7.10 23.77 11.37
CA ILE A 124 -5.90 24.63 11.43
C ILE A 124 -5.62 25.29 10.09
N ALA A 125 -5.75 24.53 8.99
CA ALA A 125 -5.37 24.99 7.67
C ALA A 125 -6.16 24.28 6.56
N GLN A 126 -6.29 24.94 5.42
CA GLN A 126 -6.66 24.29 4.17
C GLN A 126 -5.43 23.54 3.63
N ILE A 127 -5.51 22.21 3.53
CA ILE A 127 -4.38 21.37 3.12
C ILE A 127 -4.45 21.10 1.62
N LYS A 128 -3.37 21.44 0.90
CA LYS A 128 -3.10 20.93 -0.45
C LYS A 128 -1.83 20.10 -0.44
N THR A 129 -1.82 18.99 -1.17
CA THR A 129 -0.62 18.17 -1.32
C THR A 129 -0.11 18.21 -2.75
N LYS A 130 1.21 18.11 -2.92
CA LYS A 130 1.84 17.97 -4.23
C LYS A 130 2.97 16.96 -4.14
N LYS A 131 2.87 15.88 -4.91
CA LYS A 131 3.92 14.85 -4.96
C LYS A 131 5.01 15.24 -5.96
N LEU A 132 6.17 15.60 -5.45
CA LEU A 132 7.38 15.87 -6.23
C LEU A 132 8.14 14.59 -6.58
N GLY A 133 8.02 13.55 -5.73
CA GLY A 133 8.62 12.24 -5.97
C GLY A 133 8.44 11.28 -4.79
N ASN A 134 9.04 10.10 -4.93
CA ASN A 134 9.20 9.13 -3.86
C ASN A 134 10.67 8.67 -3.82
N MET A 135 11.54 9.58 -3.37
CA MET A 135 12.99 9.37 -3.36
C MET A 135 13.46 9.02 -1.95
N TRP A 136 14.48 8.17 -1.85
CA TRP A 136 15.26 8.06 -0.62
C TRP A 136 16.09 9.32 -0.45
N SER A 137 16.31 9.76 0.79
CA SER A 137 17.12 10.94 1.09
C SER A 137 18.52 10.82 0.47
N ASP A 138 19.06 9.61 0.44
CA ASP A 138 20.38 9.28 -0.08
C ASP A 138 20.45 9.40 -1.61
N ASP A 139 19.31 9.31 -2.28
CA ASP A 139 19.18 9.46 -3.74
C ASP A 139 18.86 10.90 -4.17
N ILE A 140 18.76 11.84 -3.23
CA ILE A 140 18.58 13.24 -3.55
C ILE A 140 19.84 13.79 -4.24
N ARG A 141 19.65 14.56 -5.30
CA ARG A 141 20.69 15.16 -6.14
C ARG A 141 20.35 16.64 -6.35
N PRO A 142 21.33 17.49 -6.74
CA PRO A 142 21.09 18.92 -6.93
C PRO A 142 19.91 19.27 -7.85
N GLN A 143 19.68 18.48 -8.90
CA GLN A 143 18.52 18.64 -9.79
C GLN A 143 17.17 18.49 -9.07
N HIS A 144 17.10 17.69 -8.00
CA HIS A 144 15.89 17.53 -7.20
C HIS A 144 15.65 18.77 -6.33
N TRP A 145 16.69 19.44 -5.83
CA TRP A 145 16.55 20.70 -5.11
C TRP A 145 16.00 21.82 -5.99
N ASN A 146 16.42 21.89 -7.25
CA ASN A 146 15.84 22.84 -8.21
C ASN A 146 14.33 22.62 -8.36
N ARG A 147 13.91 21.36 -8.53
CA ARG A 147 12.48 21.00 -8.59
C ARG A 147 11.72 21.34 -7.31
N MET A 148 12.35 21.21 -6.14
CA MET A 148 11.77 21.61 -4.86
C MET A 148 11.63 23.13 -4.76
N ALA A 149 12.65 23.89 -5.16
CA ALA A 149 12.62 25.35 -5.17
C ALA A 149 11.51 25.88 -6.10
N ASP A 150 11.39 25.33 -7.31
CA ASP A 150 10.34 25.69 -8.27
C ASP A 150 8.95 25.37 -7.71
N ALA A 151 8.80 24.20 -7.06
CA ALA A 151 7.54 23.81 -6.45
C ALA A 151 7.16 24.71 -5.28
N VAL A 152 8.12 25.10 -4.43
CA VAL A 152 7.90 26.06 -3.34
C VAL A 152 7.46 27.41 -3.89
N ALA A 153 8.15 27.94 -4.90
CA ALA A 153 7.81 29.21 -5.53
C ALA A 153 6.39 29.19 -6.15
N SER A 154 6.05 28.09 -6.85
CA SER A 154 4.71 27.86 -7.40
C SER A 154 3.65 27.84 -6.29
N SER A 155 3.89 27.11 -5.21
CA SER A 155 2.94 27.00 -4.10
C SER A 155 2.68 28.33 -3.41
N PHE A 156 3.71 29.16 -3.19
CA PHE A 156 3.52 30.50 -2.64
C PHE A 156 2.77 31.44 -3.59
N SER A 157 2.86 31.23 -4.90
CA SER A 157 2.11 32.04 -5.87
C SER A 157 0.60 31.71 -5.93
N GLU A 158 0.20 30.55 -5.40
CA GLU A 158 -1.19 30.07 -5.42
C GLU A 158 -2.06 30.60 -4.25
N GLY A 159 -1.47 31.28 -3.26
CA GLY A 159 -2.19 31.84 -2.11
C GLY A 159 -1.28 32.23 -0.97
#